data_AF-A0A1F3XYZ3-F1
#
_entry.id   AF-A0A1F3XYZ3-F1
#
_cell.length_a   1.000
_cell.length_b   1.000
_cell.length_c   1.000
_cell.angle_alpha   90.00
_cell.angle_beta   90.00
_cell.angle_gamma   90.00
#
_symmetry.space_group_name_H-M   'P 1'
#
loop_
_entity.id
_entity.type
_entity.pdbx_description
1 polymer ?
#
loop_
_entity_poly.entity_id
_entity_poly.type
_entity_poly.pdbx_seq_one_letter_code
_entity_poly.pdbx_strand_id
1 'polypeptide(L)' 'MAIQGKEKQIEIIKKMTPQKKLQVAVQQIYSARKLRMAILKKQFPDSTPHELEQKLREIFLYART' A
#
# COMPACT_ATOMS: atom_id res chain seq x y z
N MET A 1 16.11 -4.65 -18.29
CA MET A 1 14.76 -4.07 -18.56
C MET A 1 14.08 -3.43 -17.33
N ALA A 2 14.45 -3.70 -16.08
CA ALA A 2 13.78 -3.11 -14.91
C ALA A 2 14.16 -1.63 -14.60
N ILE A 3 15.34 -1.18 -15.02
CA ILE A 3 15.90 0.14 -14.67
C ILE A 3 15.12 1.28 -15.35
N GLN A 4 14.72 1.08 -16.61
CA GLN A 4 14.05 2.09 -17.44
C GLN A 4 12.64 2.48 -16.92
N GLY A 5 11.94 1.54 -16.25
CA GLY A 5 10.64 1.80 -15.66
C GLY A 5 10.70 2.69 -14.41
N LYS A 6 11.74 2.51 -13.59
CA LYS A 6 11.95 3.29 -12.35
C LYS A 6 12.30 4.74 -12.65
N GLU A 7 13.16 4.98 -13.63
CA GLU A 7 13.54 6.33 -14.06
C GLU A 7 12.33 7.11 -14.60
N LYS A 8 11.52 6.48 -15.46
CA LYS A 8 10.29 7.06 -15.99
C LYS A 8 9.27 7.36 -14.89
N GLN A 9 9.13 6.49 -13.89
CA GLN A 9 8.27 6.73 -12.74
C GLN A 9 8.72 7.95 -11.93
N ILE A 10 10.03 8.08 -11.67
CA ILE A 10 10.59 9.23 -10.96
C ILE A 10 10.32 10.52 -11.74
N GLU A 11 10.50 10.51 -13.06
CA GLU A 11 10.22 11.67 -13.91
C GLU A 11 8.74 12.08 -13.83
N ILE A 12 7.82 11.12 -13.93
CA ILE A 12 6.37 11.37 -13.80
C ILE A 12 6.05 11.97 -12.43
N ILE A 13 6.58 11.40 -11.34
CA ILE A 13 6.37 11.93 -9.99
C ILE A 13 6.93 13.34 -9.87
N LYS A 14 8.12 13.63 -10.40
CA LYS A 14 8.72 14.97 -10.36
C LYS A 14 7.83 16.02 -11.02
N LYS A 15 7.18 15.68 -12.14
CA LYS A 15 6.27 16.56 -12.88
C LYS A 15 4.89 16.75 -12.23
N MET A 16 4.52 15.94 -11.23
CA MET A 16 3.24 16.12 -10.52
C MET A 16 3.25 17.35 -9.62
N THR A 17 2.11 18.04 -9.57
CA THR A 17 1.85 19.06 -8.54
C THR A 17 1.84 18.42 -7.15
N PRO A 18 2.15 19.19 -6.07
CA PRO A 18 2.08 18.68 -4.71
C PRO A 18 0.74 18.02 -4.36
N GLN A 19 -0.37 18.62 -4.80
CA GLN A 19 -1.72 18.11 -4.59
C GLN A 19 -1.91 16.74 -5.25
N LYS A 20 -1.43 16.59 -6.50
CA LYS A 20 -1.54 15.32 -7.22
C LYS A 20 -0.67 14.24 -6.59
N LYS A 21 0.53 14.58 -6.12
CA LYS A 21 1.39 13.66 -5.37
C LYS A 21 0.69 13.12 -4.13
N LEU A 22 0.07 14.00 -3.34
CA LEU A 22 -0.68 13.59 -2.15
C LEU A 22 -1.85 12.66 -2.50
N GLN A 23 -2.65 13.01 -3.51
CA GLN A 23 -3.75 12.15 -3.96
C GLN A 23 -3.27 10.76 -4.36
N VAL A 24 -2.20 10.67 -5.14
CA VAL A 24 -1.64 9.38 -5.58
C VAL A 24 -1.08 8.59 -4.40
N ALA A 25 -0.38 9.23 -3.47
CA ALA A 25 0.13 8.56 -2.27
C ALA A 25 -1.00 7.97 -1.42
N VAL A 26 -2.09 8.71 -1.24
CA VAL A 26 -3.29 8.23 -0.53
C VAL A 26 -3.91 7.03 -1.26
N GLN A 27 -4.10 7.11 -2.58
CA GLN A 27 -4.62 6.01 -3.38
C GLN A 27 -3.73 4.76 -3.31
N GLN A 28 -2.40 4.94 -3.29
CA GLN A 28 -1.45 3.85 -3.12
C GLN A 28 -1.58 3.17 -1.76
N ILE A 29 -1.72 3.94 -0.67
CA ILE A 29 -1.94 3.39 0.67
C ILE A 29 -3.23 2.54 0.71
N TYR A 30 -4.34 3.05 0.16
CA TYR A 30 -5.58 2.27 0.10
C TYR A 30 -5.43 0.98 -0.70
N SER A 31 -4.74 1.04 -1.84
CA SER A 31 -4.50 -0.13 -2.70
C SER A 31 -3.62 -1.16 -1.99
N ALA A 32 -2.55 -0.72 -1.33
CA ALA A 32 -1.68 -1.58 -0.53
C ALA A 32 -2.44 -2.26 0.62
N ARG A 33 -3.32 -1.52 1.32
CA ARG A 33 -4.16 -2.07 2.39
C ARG A 33 -5.10 -3.16 1.87
N LYS A 34 -5.73 -2.95 0.70
CA LYS A 34 -6.60 -3.97 0.06
C LYS A 34 -5.82 -5.24 -0.28
N LEU A 35 -4.65 -5.11 -0.90
CA LEU A 35 -3.80 -6.24 -1.22
C LEU A 35 -3.37 -6.99 0.05
N ARG A 36 -2.96 -6.26 1.09
CA ARG A 36 -2.55 -6.89 2.35
C ARG A 36 -3.70 -7.59 3.05
N MET A 37 -4.90 -7.00 3.05
CA MET A 37 -6.11 -7.63 3.56
C MET A 37 -6.43 -8.94 2.82
N ALA A 38 -6.30 -8.98 1.49
CA ALA A 38 -6.51 -10.21 0.72
C ALA A 38 -5.51 -11.31 1.13
N ILE A 39 -4.25 -10.94 1.38
CA ILE A 39 -3.23 -11.86 1.90
C ILE A 39 -3.59 -12.34 3.30
N LEU A 40 -4.00 -11.44 4.20
CA LEU A 40 -4.38 -11.81 5.57
C LEU A 40 -5.57 -12.78 5.60
N LYS A 41 -6.60 -12.55 4.76
CA LYS A 41 -7.72 -13.48 4.60
C LYS A 41 -7.28 -14.88 4.16
N LYS A 42 -6.28 -14.96 3.27
CA LYS A 42 -5.72 -16.24 2.82
C LYS A 42 -4.88 -16.91 3.92
N GLN A 43 -4.14 -16.12 4.70
CA GLN A 43 -3.26 -16.63 5.77
C GLN A 43 -4.04 -17.05 7.02
N PHE A 44 -5.15 -16.39 7.30
CA PHE A 44 -5.97 -16.58 8.50
C PHE A 44 -7.45 -16.72 8.11
N PRO A 45 -7.85 -17.87 7.52
CA PRO A 45 -9.21 -18.07 7.02
C PRO A 45 -10.29 -18.04 8.10
N ASP A 46 -9.95 -18.43 9.34
CA ASP A 46 -10.90 -18.53 10.46
C ASP A 46 -11.01 -17.23 11.27
N SER A 47 -10.20 -16.21 10.95
CA SER A 47 -10.24 -14.94 11.67
C SER A 47 -11.48 -14.13 11.33
N THR A 48 -12.01 -13.45 12.34
CA THR A 48 -13.10 -12.50 12.19
C THR A 48 -12.64 -11.25 11.42
N PRO A 49 -13.57 -10.50 10.78
CA PRO A 49 -13.23 -9.24 10.12
C PRO A 49 -12.50 -8.25 11.02
N HIS A 50 -12.89 -8.16 12.30
CA HIS A 50 -12.27 -7.27 13.27
C HIS A 50 -10.81 -7.66 13.55
N GLU A 51 -10.50 -8.94 13.74
CA GLU A 51 -9.13 -9.42 13.97
C GLU A 51 -8.23 -9.16 12.76
N LEU A 52 -8.76 -9.35 11.54
CA LEU A 52 -8.04 -9.05 10.32
C LEU A 52 -7.76 -7.55 10.16
N GLU A 53 -8.70 -6.69 10.55
CA GLU A 53 -8.48 -5.23 10.54
C GLU A 53 -7.46 -4.78 11.58
N GLN A 54 -7.46 -5.36 12.78
CA GLN A 54 -6.45 -5.08 13.80
C GLN A 54 -5.05 -5.49 13.32
N LYS A 55 -4.91 -6.70 12.78
CA LYS A 55 -3.64 -7.16 12.17
C LYS A 55 -3.19 -6.25 11.03
N LEU A 56 -4.12 -5.83 10.16
CA LEU A 56 -3.81 -4.90 9.07
C LEU A 56 -3.34 -3.55 9.62
N ARG A 57 -3.97 -3.05 10.68
CA ARG A 57 -3.57 -1.81 11.36
C ARG A 57 -2.18 -1.93 11.95
N GLU A 58 -1.89 -3.02 12.66
CA GLU A 58 -0.57 -3.28 13.24
C GLU A 58 0.53 -3.30 12.17
N ILE A 59 0.29 -3.96 11.03
CA ILE A 59 1.26 -4.00 9.92
C ILE A 59 1.55 -2.60 9.37
N PHE A 60 0.54 -1.74 9.25
CA PHE A 60 0.73 -0.40 8.69
C PHE A 60 1.23 0.64 9.69
N LEU A 61 1.04 0.43 11.00
CA LEU A 61 1.48 1.36 12.05
C LEU A 61 2.80 0.97 12.71
N TYR A 62 3.04 -0.33 12.90
CA TYR A 62 4.09 -0.85 13.78
C TYR A 62 5.02 -1.85 13.12
N ALA A 63 4.83 -2.20 11.84
CA ALA A 63 5.81 -3.03 11.15
C ALA A 63 7.14 -2.25 11.07
N ARG A 64 8.05 -2.62 11.97
CA ARG A 64 9.47 -2.29 11.85
C ARG A 64 10.07 -3.23 10.80
N THR A 65 11.01 -2.68 10.04
CA THR A 65 11.79 -3.36 8.99
C THR A 65 12.42 -4.65 9.47
#